data_AF-A0A5T2A990-F1
#
_entry.id   AF-A0A5T2A990-F1
#
_cell.length_a   1.000
_cell.length_b   1.000
_cell.length_c   1.000
_cell.angle_alpha   90.00
_cell.angle_beta   90.00
_cell.angle_gamma   90.00
#
_symmetry.space_group_name_H-M   'P 1'
#
loop_
_entity.id
_entity.type
_entity.pdbx_description
1 polymer ?
#
loop_
_entity_poly.entity_id
_entity_poly.type
_entity_poly.pdbx_seq_one_letter_code
_entity_poly.pdbx_strand_id
1 'polypeptide(L)' 'IPSYKTLLRDEELQEDFKTLIKQGLTTKNASLECAKKYDLSLNAVYLITKELRENLEPSLF' A
#
# COMPACT_ATOMS: atom_id res chain seq x y z
N ILE A 1 7.64 16.69 11.55
CA ILE A 1 8.04 15.41 12.18
C ILE A 1 6.85 14.46 12.03
N PRO A 2 6.99 13.32 11.32
CA PRO A 2 5.92 12.33 11.24
C PRO A 2 5.54 11.89 12.65
N SER A 3 4.24 11.86 12.96
CA SER A 3 3.82 11.35 14.27
C SER A 3 4.07 9.84 14.31
N TYR A 4 4.48 9.31 15.47
CA TYR A 4 4.64 7.86 15.67
C TYR A 4 3.37 7.07 15.28
N LYS A 5 2.18 7.68 15.49
CA LYS A 5 0.89 7.12 15.06
C LYS A 5 0.74 6.99 13.54
N THR A 6 1.39 7.87 12.77
CA THR A 6 1.38 7.84 11.31
C THR A 6 2.26 6.72 10.78
N LEU A 7 3.43 6.50 11.38
CA LEU A 7 4.35 5.42 10.99
C LEU A 7 3.73 4.04 11.18
N LEU A 8 3.13 3.79 12.36
CA LEU A 8 2.39 2.54 12.63
C LEU A 8 1.28 2.29 11.61
N ARG A 9 0.55 3.34 11.23
CA ARG A 9 -0.55 3.26 10.27
C ARG A 9 -0.08 2.93 8.85
N ASP A 10 1.09 3.42 8.47
CA ASP A 10 1.71 3.12 7.18
C ASP A 10 2.21 1.67 7.12
N GLU A 11 2.79 1.16 8.20
CA GLU A 11 3.21 -0.25 8.32
C GLU A 11 2.01 -1.21 8.23
N GLU A 12 0.93 -0.94 8.97
CA GLU A 12 -0.31 -1.71 8.90
C GLU A 12 -0.89 -1.70 7.47
N LEU A 13 -0.89 -0.54 6.81
CA LEU A 13 -1.37 -0.42 5.44
C LEU A 13 -0.54 -1.27 4.47
N GLN A 14 0.77 -1.31 4.65
CA GLN A 14 1.67 -2.12 3.83
C GLN A 14 1.42 -3.62 4.00
N GLU A 15 1.15 -4.09 5.22
CA GLU A 15 0.80 -5.49 5.49
C GLU A 15 -0.55 -5.88 4.88
N ASP A 16 -1.55 -5.02 5.03
CA ASP A 16 -2.85 -5.19 4.39
C ASP A 16 -2.73 -5.26 2.87
N PHE A 17 -1.97 -4.34 2.27
CA PHE A 17 -1.72 -4.31 0.85
C PHE A 17 -1.10 -5.64 0.37
N LYS A 18 -0.05 -6.13 1.04
CA LYS A 18 0.56 -7.44 0.74
C LYS A 18 -0.45 -8.57 0.85
N THR A 19 -1.31 -8.56 1.86
CA THR A 19 -2.34 -9.58 2.06
C THR A 19 -3.35 -9.59 0.92
N LEU A 20 -3.81 -8.42 0.47
CA LEU A 20 -4.72 -8.29 -0.68
C LEU A 20 -4.07 -8.80 -1.97
N ILE A 21 -2.79 -8.49 -2.21
CA ILE A 21 -2.05 -9.03 -3.36
C ILE A 21 -1.95 -10.56 -3.27
N LYS A 22 -1.63 -11.12 -2.10
CA LYS A 22 -1.58 -12.58 -1.88
C LYS A 22 -2.94 -13.26 -2.08
N GLN A 23 -4.05 -12.56 -1.84
CA GLN A 23 -5.40 -13.04 -2.13
C GLN A 23 -5.74 -13.01 -3.63
N GLY A 24 -4.82 -12.53 -4.49
CA GLY A 24 -5.00 -12.47 -5.94
C GLY A 24 -5.60 -11.15 -6.43
N LEU A 25 -5.72 -10.12 -5.59
CA LEU A 25 -6.13 -8.80 -6.07
C LEU A 25 -5.00 -8.17 -6.87
N THR A 26 -5.38 -7.41 -7.90
CA THR A 26 -4.45 -6.54 -8.62
C THR A 26 -3.98 -5.40 -7.74
N THR A 27 -2.79 -4.87 -8.01
CA THR A 27 -2.20 -3.71 -7.30
C THR A 27 -3.16 -2.52 -7.26
N LYS A 28 -3.86 -2.24 -8.35
CA LYS A 28 -4.86 -1.17 -8.42
C LYS A 28 -6.03 -1.39 -7.45
N ASN A 29 -6.58 -2.60 -7.40
CA ASN A 29 -7.71 -2.91 -6.53
C ASN A 29 -7.29 -2.96 -5.06
N ALA A 30 -6.11 -3.53 -4.77
CA ALA A 30 -5.53 -3.50 -3.43
C ALA A 30 -5.33 -2.05 -2.93
N SER A 31 -4.81 -1.15 -3.79
CA SER A 31 -4.66 0.27 -3.44
C SER A 31 -6.00 0.97 -3.18
N LEU A 32 -7.05 0.63 -3.93
CA LEU A 32 -8.40 1.18 -3.71
C LEU A 32 -9.00 0.73 -2.38
N GLU A 33 -8.84 -0.54 -2.02
CA GLU A 33 -9.35 -1.07 -0.75
C GLU A 33 -8.58 -0.49 0.45
N CYS A 34 -7.24 -0.37 0.35
CA CYS A 34 -6.44 0.33 1.36
C CYS A 34 -6.85 1.81 1.48
N ALA A 35 -7.09 2.51 0.37
CA ALA A 35 -7.51 3.92 0.41
C ALA A 35 -8.82 4.09 1.19
N LYS A 36 -9.80 3.21 0.97
CA LYS A 36 -11.07 3.23 1.70
C LYS A 36 -10.90 2.88 3.17
N LYS A 37 -10.18 1.79 3.50
CA LYS A 37 -10.00 1.30 4.87
C LYS A 37 -9.30 2.33 5.76
N TYR A 38 -8.32 3.04 5.21
CA TYR A 38 -7.53 4.02 5.94
C TYR A 38 -8.00 5.47 5.74
N ASP A 39 -9.09 5.71 5.01
CA ASP A 39 -9.58 7.05 4.68
C ASP A 39 -8.45 7.95 4.13
N LEU A 40 -7.68 7.40 3.18
CA LEU A 40 -6.54 8.05 2.55
C LEU A 40 -6.81 8.29 1.06
N SER A 41 -6.19 9.33 0.51
CA SER A 41 -6.18 9.51 -0.94
C SER A 41 -5.41 8.36 -1.62
N LEU A 42 -5.84 7.98 -2.82
CA LEU A 42 -5.17 6.93 -3.60
C LEU A 42 -3.68 7.26 -3.83
N ASN A 43 -3.35 8.55 -3.99
CA ASN A 43 -1.97 9.01 -4.14
C ASN A 43 -1.13 8.75 -2.88
N ALA A 44 -1.69 8.97 -1.69
CA ALA A 44 -1.00 8.67 -0.43
C ALA A 44 -0.73 7.16 -0.30
N VAL A 45 -1.72 6.32 -0.62
CA VAL A 45 -1.54 4.85 -0.65
C VAL A 45 -0.42 4.45 -1.62
N TYR A 46 -0.39 5.05 -2.81
CA TYR A 46 0.66 4.78 -3.78
C TYR A 46 2.06 5.18 -3.33
N LEU A 47 2.19 6.25 -2.55
CA LEU A 47 3.47 6.64 -1.95
C LEU A 47 3.89 5.65 -0.87
N ILE A 48 2.95 5.25 0.01
CA ILE A 48 3.21 4.30 1.10
C ILE A 48 3.56 2.91 0.57
N THR A 49 2.88 2.45 -0.49
CA THR A 49 3.11 1.11 -1.08
C THR A 49 4.08 1.12 -2.26
N LYS A 50 4.80 2.22 -2.49
CA LYS A 50 5.71 2.37 -3.63
C LYS A 50 6.73 1.24 -3.70
N GLU A 51 7.50 1.03 -2.63
CA GLU A 51 8.53 -0.02 -2.58
C GLU A 51 7.95 -1.42 -2.78
N LEU A 52 6.73 -1.67 -2.30
CA LEU A 52 6.07 -2.96 -2.47
C LEU A 52 5.70 -3.22 -3.94
N ARG A 53 5.21 -2.20 -4.63
CA ARG A 53 4.86 -2.30 -6.05
C ARG A 53 6.09 -2.44 -6.94
N GLU A 54 7.16 -1.69 -6.63
CA GLU A 54 8.45 -1.79 -7.34
C GLU A 54 9.12 -3.17 -7.15
N ASN A 55 8.87 -3.86 -6.03
CA ASN A 55 9.35 -5.23 -5.81
C ASN A 55 8.41 -6.31 -6.40
N LEU A 56 7.16 -5.98 -6.71
CA LEU A 56 6.17 -6.91 -7.27
C LEU A 56 6.23 -6.99 -8.80
N GLU A 57 6.55 -5.88 -9.45
CA GLU A 57 6.87 -5.92 -10.88
C GLU A 57 8.36 -6.25 -11.02
N PRO A 58 8.73 -7.35 -11.73
CA PRO A 58 10.13 -7.55 -12.06
C PRO A 58 10.59 -6.33 -12.84
N SER A 59 11.67 -5.70 -12.37
CA SER A 59 12.37 -4.61 -13.05
C SER A 59 12.38 -4.87 -14.56
N LEU A 60 11.74 -3.99 -15.32
CA LEU A 60 11.84 -3.95 -16.78
C LEU A 60 13.16 -3.31 -17.26
N PHE A 61 14.17 -3.29 -16.38
CA PHE A 61 15.56 -2.94 -16.65
C PHE A 61 16.47 -4.13 -16.39
#